data_AF-A0A349BTC3-F1
#
_entry.id   AF-A0A349BTC3-F1
#
_cell.length_a   1.000
_cell.length_b   1.000
_cell.length_c   1.000
_cell.angle_alpha   90.00
_cell.angle_beta   90.00
_cell.angle_gamma   90.00
#
_symmetry.space_group_name_H-M   'P 1'
#
loop_
_entity.id
_entity.type
_entity.pdbx_description
1 polymer ?
#
loop_
_entity_poly.entity_id
_entity_poly.type
_entity_poly.pdbx_seq_one_letter_code
_entity_poly.pdbx_strand_id
1 'polypeptide(L)'
;PNNQNTSFLDHYLRLGWVHQRLLAEEALTNSSLYLWAFPHLQIHQSSAESRLLFFNNQIEPQAFGYGMEIGLEYNRQFKVTLHGQQLTNTDPQGEFNRFVARLVVAYQF
;
A
#
# COMPACT_ATOMS: atom_id res chain seq x y z
N PRO A 1 -15.82 11.09 -29.97
CA PRO A 1 -14.65 10.99 -29.06
C PRO A 1 -15.12 10.41 -27.71
N ASN A 2 -14.90 9.11 -27.51
CA ASN A 2 -15.30 8.42 -26.30
C ASN A 2 -14.26 8.76 -25.20
N ASN A 3 -14.61 9.67 -24.27
CA ASN A 3 -13.77 10.00 -23.13
C ASN A 3 -13.71 8.76 -22.21
N GLN A 4 -12.80 7.83 -22.51
CA GLN A 4 -12.49 6.77 -21.55
C GLN A 4 -11.74 7.42 -20.40
N ASN A 5 -12.40 7.49 -19.26
CA ASN A 5 -11.85 8.04 -18.04
C ASN A 5 -10.69 7.13 -17.61
N THR A 6 -9.44 7.61 -17.74
CA THR A 6 -8.23 6.82 -17.44
C THR A 6 -7.92 6.75 -15.94
N SER A 7 -8.71 7.44 -15.12
CA SER A 7 -8.53 7.50 -13.67
C SER A 7 -9.49 6.57 -12.94
N PHE A 8 -8.94 5.70 -12.11
CA PHE A 8 -9.71 4.95 -11.12
C PHE A 8 -9.92 5.79 -9.86
N LEU A 9 -11.18 5.97 -9.46
CA LEU A 9 -11.57 6.60 -8.20
C LEU A 9 -12.09 5.53 -7.23
N ASP A 10 -11.53 5.55 -6.03
CA ASP A 10 -11.81 4.58 -4.97
C ASP A 10 -11.76 5.27 -3.60
N HIS A 11 -12.71 4.91 -2.73
CA HIS A 11 -12.61 5.30 -1.33
C HIS A 11 -11.84 4.23 -0.58
N TYR A 12 -10.82 4.64 0.17
CA TYR A 12 -9.88 3.73 0.81
C TYR A 12 -9.66 4.07 2.27
N LEU A 13 -9.59 3.04 3.11
CA LEU A 13 -9.26 3.14 4.52
C LEU A 13 -8.20 2.10 4.89
N ARG A 14 -7.20 2.51 5.68
CA ARG A 14 -6.29 1.61 6.40
C ARG A 14 -6.34 1.86 7.88
N LEU A 15 -6.29 0.77 8.63
CA LEU A 15 -6.23 0.82 10.08
C LEU A 15 -5.22 -0.23 10.56
N GLY A 16 -4.23 0.21 11.34
CA GLY A 16 -3.12 -0.65 11.74
C GLY A 16 -2.27 -0.03 12.84
N TRP A 17 -1.18 -0.70 13.18
CA TRP A 17 -0.24 -0.26 14.21
C TRP A 17 1.11 0.08 13.61
N VAL A 18 1.66 1.23 13.97
CA VAL A 18 3.02 1.59 13.58
C VAL A 18 3.97 1.23 14.72
N HIS A 19 4.92 0.35 14.44
CA HIS A 19 6.09 0.14 15.28
C HIS A 19 7.29 0.84 14.63
N GLN A 20 7.99 1.68 15.39
CA GLN A 20 9.17 2.39 14.91
C GLN A 20 10.31 2.28 15.91
N ARG A 21 11.52 2.05 15.41
CA ARG A 21 12.74 1.92 16.19
C ARG A 21 13.88 2.69 15.54
N LEU A 22 14.56 3.52 16.33
CA LEU A 22 15.84 4.12 15.96
C LEU A 22 16.92 3.03 16.00
N LEU A 23 17.66 2.85 14.91
CA LEU A 23 18.75 1.88 14.79
C LEU A 23 20.12 2.51 15.04
N ALA A 24 20.34 3.71 14.51
CA ALA A 24 21.59 4.46 14.65
C ALA A 24 21.31 5.96 14.53
N GLU A 25 22.10 6.77 15.25
CA GLU A 25 22.04 8.23 15.19
C GLU A 25 23.45 8.80 15.38
N GLU A 26 23.79 9.83 14.61
CA GLU A 26 24.97 10.65 14.82
C GLU A 26 24.55 12.12 14.91
N ALA A 27 24.50 12.64 16.13
CA ALA A 27 24.00 13.99 16.40
C ALA A 27 24.85 15.10 15.75
N LEU A 28 26.17 14.89 15.62
CA LEU A 28 27.08 15.87 15.01
C LEU A 28 26.80 16.10 13.52
N THR A 29 26.37 15.06 12.82
CA THR A 29 26.03 15.11 11.39
C THR A 29 24.53 15.19 11.15
N ASN A 30 23.73 15.24 12.23
CA ASN A 30 22.26 15.16 12.21
C ASN A 30 21.76 13.98 11.35
N SER A 31 22.44 12.83 11.46
CA SER A 31 22.08 11.63 10.72
C SER A 31 21.38 10.61 11.61
N SER A 32 20.37 9.95 11.08
CA SER A 32 19.56 8.96 11.79
C SER A 32 19.06 7.87 10.84
N LEU A 33 19.04 6.63 11.34
CA LEU A 33 18.52 5.47 10.65
C LEU A 33 17.37 4.87 11.45
N TYR A 34 16.20 4.81 10.84
CA TYR A 34 14.99 4.24 11.44
C TYR A 34 14.58 2.95 10.74
N LEU A 35 14.14 1.99 11.53
CA LEU A 35 13.32 0.87 11.08
C LEU A 35 11.88 1.12 11.52
N TRP A 36 10.93 0.92 10.62
CA TRP A 36 9.51 0.95 10.96
C TRP A 36 8.75 -0.19 10.29
N ALA A 37 7.65 -0.58 10.91
CA ALA A 37 6.72 -1.59 10.40
C ALA A 37 5.28 -1.15 10.64
N PHE A 38 4.41 -1.48 9.69
CA PHE A 38 2.99 -1.13 9.70
C PHE A 38 2.12 -2.28 9.19
N PRO A 39 1.82 -3.28 10.03
CA PRO A 39 0.72 -4.21 9.77
C PRO A 39 -0.61 -3.46 9.83
N HIS A 40 -1.49 -3.72 8.87
CA HIS A 40 -2.76 -3.03 8.76
C HIS A 40 -3.84 -3.90 8.11
N LEU A 41 -5.08 -3.56 8.42
CA LEU A 41 -6.27 -3.95 7.67
C LEU A 41 -6.62 -2.83 6.69
N GLN A 42 -7.26 -3.19 5.59
CA GLN A 42 -7.66 -2.23 4.58
C GLN A 42 -9.04 -2.50 4.02
N ILE A 43 -9.72 -1.42 3.64
CA ILE A 43 -11.05 -1.43 3.05
C ILE A 43 -11.03 -0.54 1.81
N HIS A 44 -11.56 -1.03 0.70
CA HIS A 44 -11.78 -0.32 -0.55
C HIS A 44 -13.26 -0.29 -0.86
N GLN A 45 -13.76 0.85 -1.34
CA GLN A 45 -15.12 1.00 -1.82
C GLN A 45 -15.11 1.65 -3.20
N SER A 46 -15.38 0.82 -4.20
CA SER A 46 -15.32 1.21 -5.61
C SER A 46 -16.72 1.31 -6.22
N SER A 47 -16.92 2.26 -7.15
CA SER A 47 -18.19 2.39 -7.89
C SER A 47 -18.40 1.22 -8.87
N ALA A 48 -19.64 0.98 -9.30
CA ALA A 48 -19.92 -0.09 -10.27
C ALA A 48 -19.22 0.13 -11.62
N GLU A 49 -19.15 1.38 -12.07
CA GLU A 49 -18.44 1.76 -13.30
C GLU A 49 -16.94 1.47 -13.19
N SER A 50 -16.30 1.87 -12.07
CA SER A 50 -14.88 1.60 -11.83
C SER A 50 -14.58 0.09 -11.78
N ARG A 51 -15.43 -0.71 -11.14
CA ARG A 51 -15.25 -2.17 -11.06
C ARG A 51 -15.35 -2.84 -12.42
N LEU A 52 -16.28 -2.38 -13.26
CA LEU A 52 -16.41 -2.90 -14.62
C LEU A 52 -15.18 -2.55 -15.48
N LEU A 53 -14.74 -1.28 -15.44
CA LEU A 53 -13.66 -0.78 -16.29
C LEU A 53 -12.27 -1.28 -15.90
N PHE A 54 -11.96 -1.32 -14.60
CA PHE A 54 -10.58 -1.59 -14.11
C PHE A 54 -10.40 -3.00 -13.54
N PHE A 55 -11.47 -3.65 -13.11
CA PHE A 55 -11.40 -4.94 -12.40
C PHE A 55 -12.25 -6.04 -13.03
N ASN A 56 -12.91 -5.78 -14.16
CA ASN A 56 -13.81 -6.70 -14.84
C ASN A 56 -14.84 -7.35 -13.87
N ASN A 57 -15.32 -6.57 -12.89
CA ASN A 57 -16.20 -7.02 -11.80
C ASN A 57 -15.70 -8.22 -10.97
N GLN A 58 -14.40 -8.48 -10.94
CA GLN A 58 -13.80 -9.56 -10.12
C GLN A 58 -13.57 -9.17 -8.65
N ILE A 59 -13.91 -7.93 -8.29
CA ILE A 59 -13.87 -7.44 -6.91
C ILE A 59 -15.28 -7.03 -6.48
N GLU A 60 -15.58 -7.24 -5.19
CA GLU A 60 -16.82 -6.79 -4.58
C GLU A 60 -16.89 -5.24 -4.48
N PRO A 61 -18.10 -4.64 -4.39
CA PRO A 61 -18.26 -3.20 -4.16
C PRO A 61 -17.51 -2.66 -2.94
N GLN A 62 -17.39 -3.51 -1.92
CA GLN A 62 -16.59 -3.27 -0.72
C GLN A 62 -15.57 -4.40 -0.64
N ALA A 63 -14.30 -4.09 -0.86
CA ALA A 63 -13.21 -5.07 -0.77
C ALA A 63 -12.44 -4.90 0.54
N PHE A 64 -12.15 -6.01 1.21
CA PHE A 64 -11.41 -6.08 2.46
C PHE A 64 -10.07 -6.76 2.22
N GLY A 65 -9.08 -6.37 3.00
CA GLY A 65 -7.76 -6.98 2.91
C GLY A 65 -6.91 -6.73 4.15
N TYR A 66 -5.74 -7.33 4.11
CA TYR A 66 -4.68 -7.09 5.08
C TYR A 66 -3.39 -6.78 4.33
N GLY A 67 -2.50 -6.09 5.03
CA GLY A 67 -1.20 -5.74 4.50
C GLY A 67 -0.18 -5.50 5.59
N MET A 68 1.07 -5.42 5.15
CA MET A 68 2.22 -5.11 5.97
C MET A 68 3.16 -4.22 5.17
N GLU A 69 3.62 -3.16 5.79
CA GLU A 69 4.72 -2.36 5.26
C GLU A 69 5.91 -2.43 6.22
N ILE A 70 7.12 -2.53 5.70
CA ILE A 70 8.36 -2.49 6.46
C ILE A 70 9.29 -1.52 5.76
N GLY A 71 9.92 -0.63 6.51
CA GLY A 71 10.78 0.40 5.93
C GLY A 71 12.05 0.65 6.71
N LEU A 72 13.12 0.91 5.97
CA LEU A 72 14.34 1.53 6.45
C LEU A 72 14.40 2.95 5.91
N GLU A 73 14.61 3.91 6.80
CA GLU A 73 14.65 5.33 6.47
C GLU A 73 15.91 5.98 7.04
N TYR A 74 16.74 6.54 6.15
CA TYR A 74 17.99 7.21 6.48
C TYR A 74 17.85 8.72 6.27
N ASN A 75 18.08 9.48 7.34
CA ASN A 75 18.05 10.94 7.40
C ASN A 75 16.76 11.58 6.86
N ARG A 76 15.67 10.82 6.81
CA ARG A 76 14.42 11.21 6.12
C ARG A 76 14.60 11.56 4.63
N GLN A 77 15.77 11.30 4.06
CA GLN A 77 16.13 11.59 2.68
C GLN A 77 16.08 10.33 1.83
N PHE A 78 16.58 9.22 2.34
CA PHE A 78 16.61 7.95 1.64
C PHE A 78 15.71 6.94 2.34
N LYS A 79 14.89 6.24 1.56
CA LYS A 79 13.92 5.29 2.08
C LYS A 79 13.84 4.05 1.21
N VAL A 80 13.91 2.89 1.84
CA VAL A 80 13.66 1.59 1.21
C VAL A 80 12.51 0.95 1.95
N THR A 81 11.43 0.62 1.25
CA THR A 81 10.26 -0.01 1.85
C THR A 81 9.80 -1.24 1.08
N LEU A 82 9.40 -2.26 1.81
CA LEU A 82 8.70 -3.42 1.28
C LEU A 82 7.24 -3.33 1.72
N HIS A 83 6.33 -3.38 0.76
CA HIS A 83 4.89 -3.38 0.98
C HIS A 83 4.35 -4.72 0.51
N GLY A 84 3.51 -5.35 1.32
CA GLY A 84 2.81 -6.58 0.98
C GLY A 84 1.33 -6.44 1.33
N GLN A 85 0.43 -6.85 0.44
CA GLN A 85 -1.01 -6.80 0.71
C GLN A 85 -1.78 -7.87 -0.07
N GLN A 86 -2.95 -8.24 0.43
CA GLN A 86 -3.89 -9.13 -0.24
C GLN A 86 -5.33 -8.73 0.08
N LEU A 87 -6.20 -8.76 -0.93
CA LEU A 87 -7.65 -8.70 -0.75
C LEU A 87 -8.19 -10.09 -0.45
N THR A 88 -9.08 -10.21 0.54
CA THR A 88 -9.55 -11.51 1.04
C THR A 88 -10.94 -11.89 0.54
N ASN A 89 -11.74 -10.92 0.10
CA ASN A 89 -13.10 -11.13 -0.40
C ASN A 89 -13.17 -10.91 -1.92
N THR A 90 -12.30 -11.61 -2.64
CA THR A 90 -12.30 -11.64 -4.10
C THR A 90 -12.64 -13.05 -4.58
N ASP A 91 -12.97 -13.22 -5.86
CA ASP A 91 -13.20 -14.54 -6.44
C ASP A 91 -11.99 -15.45 -6.15
N PRO A 92 -12.17 -16.62 -5.51
CA PRO A 92 -11.08 -17.55 -5.21
C PRO A 92 -10.29 -18.00 -6.44
N GLN A 93 -10.92 -18.03 -7.62
CA GLN A 93 -10.30 -18.35 -8.92
C GLN A 93 -9.94 -17.09 -9.72
N GLY A 94 -10.26 -15.91 -9.19
CA GLY A 94 -10.05 -14.63 -9.84
C GLY A 94 -8.62 -14.12 -9.71
N GLU A 95 -8.27 -13.14 -10.54
CA GLU A 95 -6.89 -12.63 -10.57
C GLU A 95 -6.52 -11.85 -9.31
N PHE A 96 -7.49 -11.35 -8.56
CA PHE A 96 -7.26 -10.47 -7.41
C PHE A 96 -7.07 -11.19 -6.07
N ASN A 97 -7.28 -12.52 -6.03
CA ASN A 97 -6.98 -13.34 -4.85
C ASN A 97 -5.49 -13.72 -4.77
N ARG A 98 -4.61 -12.73 -4.85
CA ARG A 98 -3.15 -12.94 -4.78
C ARG A 98 -2.51 -11.94 -3.82
N PHE A 99 -1.46 -12.41 -3.16
CA PHE A 99 -0.57 -11.53 -2.40
C PHE A 99 0.30 -10.72 -3.36
N VAL A 100 0.28 -9.40 -3.22
CA VAL A 100 1.07 -8.48 -4.03
C VAL A 100 2.17 -7.87 -3.17
N ALA A 101 3.42 -8.04 -3.60
CA ALA A 101 4.58 -7.44 -2.96
C ALA A 101 5.17 -6.32 -3.84
N ARG A 102 5.59 -5.23 -3.22
CA ARG A 102 6.21 -4.09 -3.87
C ARG A 102 7.41 -3.61 -3.06
N LEU A 103 8.56 -3.56 -3.72
CA LEU A 103 9.75 -2.87 -3.22
C LEU A 103 9.74 -1.44 -3.74
N VAL A 104 9.92 -0.47 -2.85
CA VAL A 104 10.00 0.95 -3.19
C VAL A 104 11.34 1.49 -2.67
N VAL A 105 12.04 2.21 -3.54
CA VAL A 105 13.24 2.97 -3.20
C VAL A 105 12.96 4.42 -3.53
N ALA A 106 13.10 5.30 -2.54
CA ALA A 106 12.82 6.72 -2.68
C ALA A 106 14.00 7.54 -2.16
N TYR A 107 14.26 8.65 -2.84
CA TYR A 107 15.27 9.63 -2.46
C TYR A 107 14.70 11.04 -2.61
N GLN A 108 14.87 11.87 -1.59
CA GLN A 108 14.51 13.29 -1.59
C GLN A 108 15.78 14.13 -1.75
N PHE A 109 15.81 14.92 -2.84
CA PHE A 109 16.86 15.88 -3.16
C PHE A 109 16.75 17.16 -2.33
#